data_AF-A0A0C3BQ68-F1
#
_entry.id   AF-A0A0C3BQ68-F1
#
_cell.length_a   1.000
_cell.length_b   1.000
_cell.length_c   1.000
_cell.angle_alpha   90.00
_cell.angle_beta   90.00
_cell.angle_gamma   90.00
#
_symmetry.space_group_name_H-M   'P 1'
#
loop_
_entity.id
_entity.type
_entity.pdbx_description
1 polymer ?
#
loop_
_entity_poly.entity_id
_entity_poly.type
_entity_poly.pdbx_seq_one_letter_code
_entity_poly.pdbx_strand_id
1 'polypeptide(L)'
;MEHVVHFLVGKAEGAQRAKVLLPMYPTKKPADTVSFRNAVVKYFEGLRAVALKPPPAKSGSISRGLGRANQPPSNEDSVKVHGWWWKDVLVRKSLFEECTGARFERLLLSFSIHVLM
;
A
#
# COMPACT_ATOMS: atom_id res chain seq x y z
N MET A 1 11.40 11.40 -6.98
CA MET A 1 10.59 10.52 -6.11
C MET A 1 9.15 10.40 -6.59
N GLU A 2 8.41 11.49 -6.77
CA GLU A 2 6.95 11.47 -6.95
C GLU A 2 6.52 10.65 -8.18
N HIS A 3 7.18 10.83 -9.34
CA HIS A 3 6.93 10.03 -10.54
C HIS A 3 7.14 8.52 -10.32
N VAL A 4 8.22 8.15 -9.63
CA VAL A 4 8.55 6.75 -9.34
C VAL A 4 7.50 6.15 -8.41
N VAL A 5 7.13 6.85 -7.34
CA VAL A 5 6.14 6.35 -6.38
C VAL A 5 4.76 6.26 -7.03
N HIS A 6 4.33 7.27 -7.79
CA HIS A 6 3.06 7.22 -8.51
C HIS A 6 3.03 6.05 -9.52
N PHE A 7 4.13 5.82 -10.24
CA PHE A 7 4.26 4.68 -11.14
C PHE A 7 4.13 3.33 -10.40
N LEU A 8 4.87 3.15 -9.30
CA LEU A 8 4.84 1.92 -8.51
C LEU A 8 3.48 1.68 -7.86
N VAL A 9 2.84 2.71 -7.30
CA VAL A 9 1.46 2.60 -6.78
C VAL A 9 0.48 2.28 -7.92
N GLY A 10 0.67 2.86 -9.10
CA GLY A 10 -0.10 2.52 -10.30
C GLY A 10 0.04 1.07 -10.75
N LYS A 11 1.22 0.47 -10.57
CA LYS A 11 1.46 -0.96 -10.81
C LYS A 11 0.85 -1.84 -9.72
N ALA A 12 0.94 -1.43 -8.46
CA ALA A 12 0.43 -2.19 -7.31
C ALA A 12 -1.11 -2.19 -7.20
N GLU A 13 -1.76 -1.06 -7.47
CA GLU A 13 -3.19 -0.84 -7.23
C GLU A 13 -4.01 -0.63 -8.50
N GLY A 14 -3.35 -0.46 -9.65
CA GLY A 14 -3.97 -0.06 -10.90
C GLY A 14 -4.02 1.47 -11.09
N ALA A 15 -3.98 1.90 -12.35
CA ALA A 15 -3.83 3.31 -12.72
C ALA A 15 -4.96 4.21 -12.19
N GLN A 16 -6.20 3.73 -12.15
CA GLN A 16 -7.33 4.51 -11.65
C GLN A 16 -7.28 4.66 -10.14
N ARG A 17 -6.94 3.59 -9.42
CA ARG A 17 -6.83 3.63 -7.95
C ARG A 17 -5.64 4.48 -7.50
N ALA A 18 -4.54 4.49 -8.25
CA ALA A 18 -3.41 5.38 -7.99
C ALA A 18 -3.79 6.87 -8.07
N LYS A 19 -4.64 7.26 -9.04
CA LYS A 19 -5.16 8.64 -9.12
C LYS A 19 -6.02 9.01 -7.90
N VAL A 20 -6.78 8.06 -7.38
CA VAL A 20 -7.60 8.26 -6.17
C VAL A 20 -6.74 8.34 -4.91
N LEU A 21 -5.70 7.50 -4.81
CA LEU A 21 -4.77 7.48 -3.68
C LEU A 21 -3.84 8.70 -3.65
N LEU A 22 -3.44 9.20 -4.83
CA LEU A 22 -2.49 10.30 -5.00
C LEU A 22 -3.07 11.40 -5.90
N PRO A 23 -4.20 12.04 -5.51
CA PRO A 23 -4.94 12.98 -6.37
C PRO A 23 -4.17 14.29 -6.64
N MET A 24 -3.17 14.59 -5.82
CA MET A 24 -2.31 15.77 -5.94
C MET A 24 -1.20 15.60 -6.99
N TYR A 25 -1.09 14.42 -7.61
CA TYR A 25 -0.07 14.16 -8.64
C TYR A 25 -0.59 14.54 -10.05
N PRO A 26 0.22 15.18 -10.90
CA PRO A 26 1.58 15.67 -10.63
C PRO A 26 1.55 16.90 -9.71
N THR A 27 2.49 16.96 -8.78
CA THR A 27 2.60 18.04 -7.79
C THR A 27 3.09 19.30 -8.50
N LYS A 28 2.32 20.39 -8.43
CA LYS A 28 2.63 21.66 -9.13
C LYS A 28 3.14 22.73 -8.19
N LYS A 29 2.79 22.63 -6.90
CA LYS A 29 3.17 23.58 -5.86
C LYS A 29 3.80 22.84 -4.68
N PRO A 30 4.64 23.51 -3.87
CA PRO A 30 5.29 22.89 -2.71
C PRO A 30 4.31 22.23 -1.72
N ALA A 31 3.12 22.80 -1.53
CA ALA A 31 2.07 22.23 -0.67
C ALA A 31 1.55 20.88 -1.20
N ASP A 32 1.50 20.71 -2.52
CA ASP A 32 1.10 19.46 -3.16
C ASP A 32 2.15 18.37 -2.91
N THR A 33 3.44 18.73 -2.97
CA THR A 33 4.55 17.82 -2.66
C THR A 33 4.49 17.33 -1.21
N VAL A 34 4.17 18.19 -0.25
CA VAL A 34 4.00 17.78 1.16
C VAL A 34 2.79 16.85 1.31
N SER A 35 1.67 17.21 0.68
CA SER A 35 0.44 16.40 0.70
C SER A 35 0.64 15.03 0.04
N PHE A 36 1.40 14.99 -1.05
CA PHE A 36 1.79 13.76 -1.74
C PHE A 36 2.61 12.85 -0.82
N ARG A 37 3.65 13.37 -0.18
CA ARG A 37 4.47 12.60 0.77
C ARG A 37 3.64 12.02 1.91
N ASN A 38 2.73 12.82 2.48
CA ASN A 38 1.84 12.36 3.54
C ASN A 38 0.90 11.24 3.07
N ALA A 39 0.37 11.34 1.85
CA ALA A 39 -0.47 10.29 1.26
C ALA A 39 0.33 8.99 1.03
N VAL A 40 1.57 9.11 0.55
CA VAL A 40 2.48 7.97 0.37
C VAL A 40 2.82 7.30 1.70
N VAL A 41 3.14 8.07 2.74
CA VAL A 41 3.39 7.52 4.09
C VAL A 41 2.20 6.69 4.55
N LYS A 42 0.98 7.24 4.46
CA LYS A 42 -0.25 6.51 4.83
C LYS A 42 -0.44 5.23 4.03
N TYR A 43 -0.14 5.26 2.72
CA TYR A 43 -0.24 4.07 1.88
C TYR A 43 0.73 2.97 2.35
N PHE A 44 1.99 3.31 2.61
CA PHE A 44 3.01 2.38 3.10
C PHE A 44 2.70 1.86 4.51
N GLU A 45 2.18 2.70 5.40
CA GLU A 45 1.67 2.27 6.71
C GLU A 45 0.51 1.28 6.57
N GLY A 46 -0.38 1.49 5.60
CA GLY A 46 -1.45 0.56 5.25
C GLY A 46 -0.90 -0.80 4.80
N LEU A 47 0.09 -0.82 3.90
CA LEU A 47 0.76 -2.05 3.46
C LEU A 47 1.38 -2.81 4.63
N ARG A 48 2.08 -2.11 5.52
CA ARG A 48 2.65 -2.68 6.74
C ARG A 48 1.56 -3.25 7.67
N ALA A 49 0.45 -2.52 7.84
CA ALA A 49 -0.64 -2.96 8.70
C ALA A 49 -1.30 -4.25 8.18
N VAL A 50 -1.43 -4.42 6.86
CA VAL A 50 -1.92 -5.66 6.27
C VAL A 50 -0.94 -6.81 6.50
N ALA A 51 0.36 -6.57 6.32
CA ALA A 51 1.38 -7.60 6.55
C ALA A 51 1.52 -8.06 8.02
N LEU A 52 1.21 -7.18 8.98
CA LEU A 52 1.24 -7.50 10.41
C LEU A 52 0.03 -8.32 10.86
N LYS A 53 -1.11 -8.22 10.16
CA LYS A 53 -2.29 -9.01 10.50
C LYS A 53 -2.00 -10.47 10.17
N PRO A 54 -2.09 -11.40 11.15
CA PRO A 54 -2.01 -12.82 10.85
C PRO A 54 -3.14 -13.17 9.87
N PRO A 55 -2.90 -14.05 8.87
CA PRO A 55 -3.96 -14.50 8.00
C PRO A 55 -5.07 -15.12 8.87
N PRO A 56 -6.36 -14.92 8.53
CA PRO A 56 -7.44 -15.52 9.29
C PRO A 56 -7.17 -17.01 9.38
N ALA A 57 -7.06 -17.54 10.60
CA ALA A 57 -7.03 -18.98 10.81
C ALA A 57 -8.21 -19.56 10.05
N LYS A 58 -7.98 -20.58 9.22
CA LYS A 58 -9.05 -21.35 8.57
C LYS A 58 -9.90 -21.96 9.69
N SER A 59 -10.85 -21.21 10.21
CA SER A 59 -11.79 -21.71 11.21
C SER A 59 -12.71 -22.66 10.48
N GLY A 60 -12.55 -23.95 10.80
CA GLY A 60 -13.49 -24.98 10.41
C GLY A 60 -14.92 -24.54 10.70
N SER A 61 -15.81 -24.87 9.78
CA SER A 61 -17.22 -24.56 9.84
C SER A 61 -17.85 -25.07 11.14
N ILE A 62 -18.51 -24.18 11.89
CA ILE A 62 -19.75 -24.54 12.59
C ILE A 62 -20.74 -23.41 12.32
N SER A 63 -21.69 -23.71 11.43
CA SER A 63 -22.84 -22.89 11.10
C SER A 63 -23.71 -22.61 12.33
N ARG A 64 -24.22 -21.38 12.48
CA ARG A 64 -25.59 -21.07 12.95
C ARG A 64 -25.87 -19.55 12.91
N GLY A 65 -26.86 -19.15 12.10
CA GLY A 65 -27.78 -18.06 12.49
C GLY A 65 -27.77 -16.75 11.69
N LEU A 66 -28.73 -16.65 10.76
CA LEU A 66 -29.48 -15.48 10.30
C LEU A 66 -28.78 -14.31 9.58
N GLY A 67 -28.92 -14.31 8.25
CA GLY A 67 -29.66 -13.24 7.56
C GLY A 67 -28.88 -12.03 7.03
N ARG A 68 -28.31 -12.13 5.82
CA ARG A 68 -28.46 -11.10 4.76
C ARG A 68 -27.98 -11.66 3.41
N ALA A 69 -28.90 -11.81 2.47
CA ALA A 69 -28.62 -12.20 1.09
C ALA A 69 -28.11 -11.00 0.27
N ASN A 70 -27.34 -11.35 -0.77
CA ASN A 70 -26.86 -10.54 -1.90
C ASN A 70 -25.60 -9.68 -1.68
N GLN A 71 -24.44 -10.32 -1.73
CA GLN A 71 -23.39 -9.95 -2.69
C GLN A 71 -22.71 -11.23 -3.21
N PRO A 72 -22.45 -11.34 -4.53
CA PRO A 72 -21.64 -12.43 -5.05
C PRO A 72 -20.21 -12.30 -4.50
N PRO A 73 -19.53 -13.40 -4.14
CA PRO A 73 -18.11 -13.34 -3.86
C PRO A 73 -17.41 -13.05 -5.19
N SER A 74 -17.01 -11.80 -5.39
CA SER A 74 -15.97 -11.49 -6.38
C SER A 74 -14.72 -12.23 -5.94
N ASN A 75 -14.53 -13.43 -6.50
CA ASN A 75 -13.30 -14.22 -6.49
C ASN A 75 -12.19 -13.43 -7.21
N GLU A 76 -11.77 -12.33 -6.63
CA GLU A 76 -10.45 -11.74 -6.78
C GLU A 76 -9.78 -11.71 -5.41
N ASP A 77 -9.82 -12.85 -4.71
CA ASP A 77 -8.77 -13.21 -3.76
C ASP A 77 -7.46 -13.44 -4.55
N SER A 78 -7.00 -12.39 -5.24
CA SER A 78 -5.58 -12.15 -5.28
C SER A 78 -5.21 -11.95 -3.82
N VAL A 79 -4.77 -13.04 -3.18
CA VAL A 79 -3.87 -12.94 -2.06
C VAL A 79 -2.70 -12.13 -2.62
N LYS A 80 -2.80 -10.79 -2.57
CA LYS A 80 -1.65 -9.92 -2.71
C LYS A 80 -0.78 -10.41 -1.57
N VAL A 81 0.18 -11.27 -1.90
CA VAL A 81 1.18 -11.77 -0.97
C VAL A 81 1.94 -10.51 -0.58
N HIS A 82 1.42 -9.82 0.43
CA HIS A 82 2.11 -8.71 1.02
C HIS A 82 3.37 -9.33 1.60
N GLY A 83 4.51 -9.00 0.98
CA GLY A 83 5.78 -9.61 1.31
C GLY A 83 5.98 -9.62 2.82
N TRP A 84 6.23 -10.81 3.39
CA TRP A 84 6.30 -10.99 4.85
C TRP A 84 7.32 -10.03 5.50
N TRP A 85 8.31 -9.58 4.72
CA TRP A 85 9.33 -8.60 5.09
C TRP A 85 8.79 -7.20 5.43
N TRP A 86 7.55 -6.86 5.05
CA TRP A 86 6.92 -5.58 5.39
C TRP A 86 6.78 -5.38 6.91
N LYS A 87 6.81 -6.46 7.70
CA LYS A 87 6.82 -6.40 9.17
C LYS A 87 8.04 -5.65 9.69
N ASP A 88 9.18 -5.79 9.02
CA ASP A 88 10.47 -5.22 9.42
C ASP A 88 10.75 -3.85 8.77
N VAL A 89 9.91 -3.43 7.81
CA VAL A 89 10.08 -2.16 7.09
C VAL A 89 9.60 -0.98 7.94
N LEU A 90 10.53 -0.18 8.46
CA LEU A 90 10.24 1.07 9.19
C LEU A 90 9.69 2.15 8.26
N VAL A 91 8.38 2.33 8.26
CA VAL A 91 7.70 3.46 7.60
C VAL A 91 7.60 4.60 8.63
N ARG A 92 8.35 5.68 8.41
CA ARG A 92 8.30 6.88 9.25
C ARG A 92 8.12 8.10 8.36
N LYS A 93 7.34 9.08 8.82
CA LYS A 93 7.11 10.32 8.09
C LYS A 93 8.42 11.06 7.75
N SER A 94 9.38 11.09 8.68
CA SER A 94 10.67 11.75 8.48
C SER A 94 11.46 11.22 7.28
N LEU A 95 11.34 9.92 6.96
CA LEU A 95 11.99 9.33 5.77
C LEU A 95 11.49 9.94 4.45
N PHE A 96 10.21 10.32 4.41
CA PHE A 96 9.58 10.94 3.24
C PHE A 96 9.64 12.48 3.27
N GLU A 97 9.99 13.09 4.41
CA GLU A 97 10.28 14.54 4.46
C GLU A 97 11.68 14.83 3.88
N GLU A 98 12.65 13.97 4.12
CA GLU A 98 13.99 14.10 3.54
C GLU A 98 14.01 13.63 2.08
N CYS A 99 13.22 12.61 1.70
CA CYS A 99 13.18 12.05 0.34
C CYS A 99 14.56 11.68 -0.23
N THR A 100 15.53 11.43 0.63
CA THR A 100 16.93 11.20 0.28
C THR A 100 17.57 10.25 1.29
N GLY A 101 18.71 9.67 0.90
CA GLY A 101 19.52 8.81 1.75
C GLY A 101 19.17 7.32 1.67
N ALA A 102 20.12 6.50 2.14
CA ALA A 102 20.12 5.06 1.95
C ALA A 102 18.88 4.36 2.53
N ARG A 103 18.29 4.89 3.62
CA ARG A 103 17.08 4.30 4.22
C ARG A 103 15.85 4.49 3.33
N PHE A 104 15.70 5.68 2.76
CA PHE A 104 14.62 6.00 1.85
C PHE A 104 14.76 5.24 0.52
N GLU A 105 15.97 5.16 -0.02
CA GLU A 105 16.25 4.41 -1.25
C GLU A 105 16.00 2.91 -1.08
N ARG A 106 16.46 2.30 0.03
CA ARG A 106 16.17 0.89 0.34
C ARG A 106 14.67 0.62 0.48
N LEU A 107 13.92 1.56 1.04
CA LEU A 107 12.46 1.45 1.14
C LEU A 107 11.82 1.44 -0.24
N LEU A 108 12.19 2.37 -1.12
CA LEU A 108 11.68 2.40 -2.50
C LEU A 108 12.09 1.16 -3.30
N LEU A 109 13.32 0.67 -3.13
CA LEU A 109 13.79 -0.53 -3.80
C LEU A 109 13.01 -1.77 -3.33
N SER A 110 12.75 -1.88 -2.01
CA SER A 110 11.93 -2.96 -1.45
C SER A 110 10.51 -2.91 -1.99
N PHE A 111 9.94 -1.70 -2.12
CA PHE A 111 8.62 -1.52 -2.73
C PHE A 111 8.63 -1.84 -4.23
N SER A 112 9.66 -1.45 -4.98
CA SER A 112 9.72 -1.80 -6.40
C SER A 112 9.83 -3.30 -6.62
N ILE A 113 10.59 -4.01 -5.78
CA ILE A 113 10.68 -5.48 -5.83
C ILE A 113 9.30 -6.08 -5.55
N HIS A 114 8.60 -5.62 -4.51
CA HIS A 114 7.26 -6.09 -4.18
C HIS A 114 6.23 -5.93 -5.32
N VAL A 115 6.40 -4.90 -6.13
CA VAL A 115 5.43 -4.51 -7.16
C VAL A 115 5.77 -5.06 -8.55
N LEU A 116 7.06 -5.25 -8.85
CA LEU A 116 7.54 -5.63 -10.19
C LEU A 116 7.93 -7.11 -10.30
N MET A 117 8.15 -7.81 -9.18
CA MET A 117 8.41 -9.25 -9.13
C MET A 117 7.24 -9.97 -8.47
#